data_AF-A0A7C8NJR5-F1
#
_entry.id   AF-A0A7C8NJR5-F1
#
_cell.length_a   1.000
_cell.length_b   1.000
_cell.length_c   1.000
_cell.angle_alpha   90.00
_cell.angle_beta   90.00
_cell.angle_gamma   90.00
#
_symmetry.space_group_name_H-M   'P 1'
#
loop_
_entity.id
_entity.type
_entity.pdbx_description
1 polymer ?
#
loop_
_entity_poly.entity_id
_entity_poly.type
_entity_poly.pdbx_seq_one_letter_code
_entity_poly.pdbx_strand_id
1 'polypeptide(L)'
;MVGGPDQLSWYCSCKMSPRSQVPLAAAATQKIESVRTTKKDPLIPYHIVLSVIFSAGLISAAFATISDCDEVFNYWEPTHYLSYGDGLQTWEYSPVYAIRSWLYVGVHSLLTLPFSLVPNIQKYHIFFILRAVLAGIGSVSQTELYDALSRSIDPEVGLFFILISVPSAGMFQAIPAYLPSSFAMYFVMFGIAEFLKTPVFLSRAVTYFAIAGLLGWPFCLALVVPQLLLWGFDDGRARGSINMVQRVACSVFSPLIVLAIVIGADSLAYRKLVFVPLNIILYNVFGGSERGPDLYGTEPWWYYLANLSLNFNIMAVAALASILVLVCIPIQTIIINL
;
A
#
# COMPACT_ATOMS: atom_id res chain seq x y z
N MET A 1 -50.11 -49.18 64.22
CA MET A 1 -51.56 -48.92 64.04
C MET A 1 -51.70 -47.92 62.91
N VAL A 2 -52.50 -48.29 61.90
CA VAL A 2 -53.04 -47.45 60.80
C VAL A 2 -51.98 -46.93 59.80
N GLY A 3 -52.04 -47.09 58.48
CA GLY A 3 -53.08 -47.49 57.52
C GLY A 3 -52.88 -46.64 56.25
N GLY A 4 -52.79 -47.23 55.04
CA GLY A 4 -52.81 -46.49 53.75
C GLY A 4 -54.23 -46.03 53.37
N PRO A 5 -54.58 -45.73 52.09
CA PRO A 5 -53.80 -45.48 50.87
C PRO A 5 -54.27 -44.22 50.05
N ASP A 6 -53.66 -44.02 48.87
CA ASP A 6 -54.13 -43.35 47.62
C ASP A 6 -54.72 -41.92 47.61
N GLN A 7 -54.14 -41.03 46.78
CA GLN A 7 -54.82 -40.39 45.62
C GLN A 7 -53.83 -39.59 44.73
N LEU A 8 -54.14 -39.61 43.42
CA LEU A 8 -53.33 -39.20 42.27
C LEU A 8 -53.03 -37.69 42.14
N SER A 9 -51.89 -37.36 41.54
CA SER A 9 -51.78 -36.20 40.63
C SER A 9 -50.64 -36.39 39.64
N TRP A 10 -51.00 -36.48 38.36
CA TRP A 10 -50.11 -36.59 37.21
C TRP A 10 -49.48 -35.24 36.89
N TYR A 11 -48.15 -35.12 36.91
CA TYR A 11 -47.44 -34.18 36.01
C TYR A 11 -46.02 -34.70 35.73
N CYS A 12 -45.80 -35.02 34.46
CA CYS A 12 -44.52 -35.44 33.91
C CYS A 12 -43.56 -34.23 33.88
N SER A 13 -42.42 -34.31 34.57
CA SER A 13 -41.38 -33.27 34.50
C SER A 13 -40.08 -33.88 33.99
N CYS A 14 -39.93 -33.92 32.67
CA CYS A 14 -38.65 -34.16 32.01
C CYS A 14 -37.88 -32.82 31.96
N LYS A 15 -36.90 -32.65 32.87
CA LYS A 15 -35.89 -31.59 32.75
C LYS A 15 -34.96 -31.92 31.57
N MET A 16 -35.18 -31.30 30.41
CA MET A 16 -34.18 -31.20 29.35
C MET A 16 -33.25 -30.01 29.63
N SER A 17 -31.94 -30.29 29.65
CA SER A 17 -30.87 -29.30 29.65
C SER A 17 -30.94 -28.44 28.36
N PRO A 18 -30.74 -27.11 28.43
CA PRO A 18 -30.62 -26.32 27.22
C PRO A 18 -29.21 -26.53 26.63
N ARG A 19 -29.12 -27.38 25.59
CA ARG A 19 -28.01 -27.32 24.64
C ARG A 19 -28.11 -25.95 23.94
N SER A 20 -27.18 -25.05 24.26
CA SER A 20 -26.99 -23.80 23.53
C SER A 20 -26.64 -24.12 22.07
N GLN A 21 -27.62 -24.10 21.19
CA GLN A 21 -27.39 -24.09 19.75
C GLN A 21 -26.85 -22.72 19.38
N VAL A 22 -25.53 -22.59 19.33
CA VAL A 22 -24.89 -21.50 18.60
C VAL A 22 -25.39 -21.62 17.15
N PRO A 23 -25.98 -20.57 16.55
CA PRO A 23 -26.45 -20.64 15.18
C PRO A 23 -25.28 -21.10 14.28
N LEU A 24 -25.54 -22.01 13.35
CA LEU A 24 -24.51 -22.58 12.47
C LEU A 24 -23.69 -21.49 11.74
N ALA A 25 -24.32 -20.35 11.46
CA ALA A 25 -23.69 -19.15 10.92
C ALA A 25 -22.71 -18.50 11.91
N ALA A 26 -23.07 -18.36 13.20
CA ALA A 26 -22.18 -17.83 14.23
C ALA A 26 -20.98 -18.76 14.48
N ALA A 27 -21.19 -20.08 14.45
CA ALA A 27 -20.11 -21.06 14.54
C ALA A 27 -19.20 -21.05 13.28
N ALA A 28 -19.76 -20.83 12.09
CA ALA A 28 -18.99 -20.66 10.86
C ALA A 28 -18.18 -19.35 10.84
N THR A 29 -18.76 -18.24 11.31
CA THR A 29 -18.07 -16.96 11.48
C THR A 29 -16.94 -17.08 12.50
N GLN A 30 -17.17 -17.74 13.65
CA GLN A 30 -16.13 -18.02 14.64
C GLN A 30 -15.02 -18.91 14.08
N LYS A 31 -15.36 -19.87 13.20
CA LYS A 31 -14.39 -20.76 12.57
C LYS A 31 -13.55 -20.04 11.51
N ILE A 32 -14.15 -19.14 10.73
CA ILE A 32 -13.44 -18.29 9.75
C ILE A 32 -12.55 -17.27 10.47
N GLU A 33 -13.01 -16.67 11.56
CA GLU A 33 -12.17 -15.85 12.43
C GLU A 33 -11.05 -16.70 13.07
N SER A 34 -11.33 -17.93 13.51
CA SER A 34 -10.32 -18.79 14.14
C SER A 34 -9.20 -19.24 13.19
N VAL A 35 -9.52 -19.52 11.92
CA VAL A 35 -8.53 -19.95 10.90
C VAL A 35 -7.56 -18.82 10.53
N ARG A 36 -7.99 -17.54 10.61
CA ARG A 36 -7.10 -16.39 10.46
C ARG A 36 -6.32 -16.01 11.74
N THR A 37 -6.57 -16.67 12.88
CA THR A 37 -6.01 -16.27 14.20
C THR A 37 -4.89 -17.14 14.75
N THR A 38 -4.46 -18.22 14.08
CA THR A 38 -3.15 -18.80 14.41
C THR A 38 -2.08 -17.82 13.96
N LYS A 39 -1.71 -16.92 14.88
CA LYS A 39 -0.67 -15.92 14.71
C LYS A 39 0.63 -16.65 14.44
N LYS A 40 0.98 -16.83 13.17
CA LYS A 40 2.27 -17.37 12.77
C LYS A 40 3.32 -16.32 13.14
N ASP A 41 4.43 -16.75 13.72
CA ASP A 41 5.52 -15.82 14.00
C ASP A 41 6.48 -15.75 12.80
N PRO A 42 6.93 -14.54 12.42
CA PRO A 42 7.90 -14.39 11.35
C PRO A 42 9.21 -15.13 11.64
N LEU A 43 9.84 -15.71 10.60
CA LEU A 43 11.12 -16.42 10.73
C LEU A 43 12.26 -15.50 11.18
N ILE A 44 12.24 -14.25 10.69
CA ILE A 44 13.21 -13.22 11.06
C ILE A 44 12.50 -12.14 11.89
N PRO A 45 13.02 -11.74 13.05
CA PRO A 45 12.44 -10.67 13.86
C PRO A 45 12.33 -9.34 13.10
N TYR A 46 11.23 -8.61 13.36
CA TYR A 46 10.92 -7.32 12.72
C TYR A 46 12.09 -6.33 12.72
N HIS A 47 12.75 -6.15 13.87
CA HIS A 47 13.83 -5.18 14.03
C HIS A 47 15.07 -5.54 13.20
N ILE A 48 15.35 -6.84 12.98
CA ILE A 48 16.46 -7.28 12.13
C ILE A 48 16.15 -6.96 10.68
N VAL A 49 14.93 -7.30 10.22
CA VAL A 49 14.48 -6.98 8.85
C VAL A 49 14.52 -5.48 8.60
N LEU A 50 13.98 -4.67 9.51
CA LEU A 50 14.04 -3.22 9.42
C LEU A 50 15.47 -2.71 9.33
N SER A 51 16.37 -3.22 10.18
CA SER A 51 17.77 -2.80 10.20
C SER A 51 18.49 -3.13 8.89
N VAL A 52 18.24 -4.32 8.32
CA VAL A 52 18.84 -4.74 7.05
C VAL A 52 18.35 -3.87 5.90
N ILE A 53 17.03 -3.68 5.75
CA ILE A 53 16.45 -2.86 4.69
C ILE A 53 16.88 -1.41 4.84
N PHE A 54 16.87 -0.87 6.07
CA PHE A 54 17.27 0.50 6.32
C PHE A 54 18.76 0.73 6.03
N SER A 55 19.63 -0.22 6.40
CA SER A 55 21.05 -0.13 6.07
C SER A 55 21.27 -0.12 4.55
N ALA A 56 20.59 -1.01 3.81
CA ALA A 56 20.64 -1.02 2.35
C ALA A 56 20.09 0.30 1.76
N GLY A 57 19.00 0.83 2.32
CA GLY A 57 18.40 2.10 1.93
C GLY A 57 19.31 3.30 2.17
N LEU A 58 20.05 3.35 3.29
CA LEU A 58 21.03 4.40 3.57
C LEU A 58 22.23 4.33 2.61
N ILE A 59 22.71 3.12 2.33
CA ILE A 59 23.76 2.91 1.32
C ILE A 59 23.27 3.41 -0.05
N SER A 60 22.03 3.08 -0.42
CA SER A 60 21.44 3.57 -1.66
C SER A 60 21.26 5.08 -1.68
N ALA A 61 20.76 5.68 -0.60
CA ALA A 61 20.57 7.12 -0.49
C ALA A 61 21.87 7.89 -0.78
N ALA A 62 23.01 7.37 -0.29
CA ALA A 62 24.32 7.99 -0.44
C ALA A 62 25.02 7.68 -1.77
N PHE A 63 24.91 6.45 -2.29
CA PHE A 63 25.76 5.97 -3.39
C PHE A 63 25.01 5.63 -4.68
N ALA A 64 23.69 5.48 -4.64
CA ALA A 64 22.93 5.19 -5.85
C ALA A 64 22.92 6.40 -6.80
N THR A 65 23.03 6.10 -8.09
CA THR A 65 22.93 7.09 -9.15
C THR A 65 21.53 7.69 -9.20
N ILE A 66 21.42 9.00 -9.39
CA ILE A 66 20.15 9.67 -9.67
C ILE A 66 19.84 9.44 -11.16
N SER A 67 19.03 8.42 -11.46
CA SER A 67 18.75 8.01 -12.83
C SER A 67 17.64 8.82 -13.50
N ASP A 68 16.75 9.42 -12.71
CA ASP A 68 15.59 10.17 -13.20
C ASP A 68 15.81 11.67 -13.01
N CYS A 69 15.66 12.44 -14.07
CA CYS A 69 15.78 13.89 -14.01
C CYS A 69 14.61 14.54 -13.25
N ASP A 70 13.45 13.86 -13.18
CA ASP A 70 12.29 14.34 -12.43
C ASP A 70 12.62 14.51 -10.94
N GLU A 71 13.43 13.62 -10.37
CA GLU A 71 13.82 13.68 -8.95
C GLU A 71 14.43 15.04 -8.59
N VAL A 72 15.29 15.56 -9.46
CA VAL A 72 15.96 16.84 -9.25
C VAL A 72 15.07 17.99 -9.71
N PHE A 73 14.70 18.02 -10.99
CA PHE A 73 14.10 19.21 -11.60
C PHE A 73 12.60 19.36 -11.33
N ASN A 74 11.88 18.24 -11.15
CA ASN A 74 10.46 18.26 -10.87
C ASN A 74 10.12 18.20 -9.38
N TYR A 75 11.03 17.75 -8.51
CA TYR A 75 10.73 17.63 -7.08
C TYR A 75 11.69 18.39 -6.19
N TRP A 76 13.00 18.14 -6.29
CA TRP A 76 13.97 18.83 -5.44
C TRP A 76 14.02 20.34 -5.69
N GLU A 77 14.07 20.79 -6.94
CA GLU A 77 14.10 22.21 -7.30
C GLU A 77 12.85 22.98 -6.82
N PRO A 78 11.60 22.49 -7.02
CA PRO A 78 10.42 23.10 -6.42
C PRO A 78 10.40 23.06 -4.88
N THR A 79 10.89 21.99 -4.26
CA THR A 79 11.06 21.93 -2.79
C THR A 79 12.07 22.96 -2.30
N HIS A 80 13.17 23.15 -3.03
CA HIS A 80 14.17 24.17 -2.76
C HIS A 80 13.57 25.57 -2.93
N TYR A 81 12.74 25.80 -3.97
CA TYR A 81 11.96 27.03 -4.15
C TYR A 81 11.07 27.35 -2.95
N LEU A 82 10.30 26.37 -2.45
CA LEU A 82 9.45 26.57 -1.27
C LEU A 82 10.26 26.84 0.01
N SER A 83 11.42 26.22 0.15
CA SER A 83 12.21 26.29 1.39
C SER A 83 13.11 27.52 1.47
N TYR A 84 13.61 28.00 0.32
CA TYR A 84 14.61 29.06 0.25
C TYR A 84 14.18 30.30 -0.55
N GLY A 85 13.01 30.25 -1.21
CA GLY A 85 12.54 31.33 -2.09
C GLY A 85 13.28 31.41 -3.43
N ASP A 86 14.09 30.41 -3.76
CA ASP A 86 14.91 30.32 -4.97
C ASP A 86 14.94 28.88 -5.46
N GLY A 87 14.95 28.62 -6.76
CA GLY A 87 14.87 27.27 -7.33
C GLY A 87 14.06 27.23 -8.63
N LEU A 88 14.23 26.16 -9.40
CA LEU A 88 13.57 25.97 -10.68
C LEU A 88 12.17 25.39 -10.51
N GLN A 89 11.31 25.69 -11.48
CA GLN A 89 9.98 25.09 -11.63
C GLN A 89 9.81 24.73 -13.09
N THR A 90 9.36 23.50 -13.35
CA THR A 90 9.02 23.08 -14.71
C THR A 90 7.66 23.66 -15.12
N TRP A 91 7.37 23.59 -16.43
CA TRP A 91 6.06 23.97 -16.96
C TRP A 91 4.91 23.15 -16.36
N GLU A 92 5.20 21.98 -15.78
CA GLU A 92 4.21 21.10 -15.17
C GLU A 92 3.57 21.71 -13.89
N TYR A 93 4.30 22.63 -13.25
CA TYR A 93 3.85 23.49 -12.14
C TYR A 93 3.21 24.80 -12.60
N SER A 94 3.11 25.05 -13.92
CA SER A 94 2.34 26.18 -14.43
C SER A 94 0.86 25.98 -14.14
N PRO A 95 0.13 27.02 -13.67
CA PRO A 95 -1.32 26.95 -13.54
C PRO A 95 -2.02 26.55 -14.84
N VAL A 96 -1.43 26.78 -16.02
CA VAL A 96 -2.03 26.37 -17.30
C VAL A 96 -2.23 24.85 -17.37
N TYR A 97 -1.23 24.07 -16.90
CA TYR A 97 -1.26 22.61 -16.94
C TYR A 97 -1.66 22.00 -15.60
N ALA A 98 -1.04 22.47 -14.50
CA ALA A 98 -1.30 22.03 -13.13
C ALA A 98 -1.34 20.49 -13.00
N ILE A 99 -0.28 19.82 -13.49
CA ILE A 99 -0.16 18.36 -13.49
C ILE A 99 0.78 17.83 -12.39
N ARG A 100 1.41 18.71 -11.62
CA ARG A 100 2.18 18.36 -10.41
C ARG A 100 1.60 19.00 -9.17
N SER A 101 1.67 18.29 -8.05
CA SER A 101 1.08 18.72 -6.78
C SER A 101 2.06 19.59 -6.01
N TRP A 102 1.63 20.79 -5.62
CA TRP A 102 2.37 21.65 -4.70
C TRP A 102 2.30 21.10 -3.28
N LEU A 103 1.21 20.41 -2.92
CA LEU A 103 1.12 19.72 -1.62
C LEU A 103 2.21 18.66 -1.48
N TYR A 104 2.49 17.88 -2.53
CA TYR A 104 3.54 16.85 -2.50
C TYR A 104 4.90 17.44 -2.13
N VAL A 105 5.36 18.46 -2.88
CA VAL A 105 6.65 19.11 -2.60
C VAL A 105 6.65 19.92 -1.31
N GLY A 106 5.49 20.45 -0.90
CA GLY A 106 5.31 21.16 0.37
C GLY A 106 5.48 20.26 1.59
N VAL A 107 4.91 19.04 1.57
CA VAL A 107 5.11 18.06 2.64
C VAL A 107 6.60 17.72 2.80
N HIS A 108 7.32 17.52 1.70
CA HIS A 108 8.75 17.20 1.76
C HIS A 108 9.60 18.42 2.15
N SER A 109 9.21 19.63 1.77
CA SER A 109 9.83 20.87 2.29
C SER A 109 9.72 20.94 3.81
N LEU A 110 8.55 20.63 4.39
CA LEU A 110 8.36 20.53 5.84
C LEU A 110 9.25 19.45 6.49
N LEU A 111 9.44 18.30 5.82
CA LEU A 111 10.35 17.26 6.32
C LEU A 111 11.81 17.72 6.33
N THR A 112 12.22 18.56 5.37
CA THR A 112 13.58 19.10 5.31
C THR A 112 13.82 20.30 6.24
N LEU A 113 12.75 20.94 6.72
CA LEU A 113 12.82 22.18 7.50
C LEU A 113 13.74 22.08 8.73
N PRO A 114 13.65 21.04 9.60
CA PRO A 114 14.53 20.94 10.77
C PRO A 114 16.02 20.92 10.40
N PHE A 115 16.36 20.33 9.25
CA PHE A 115 17.73 20.22 8.78
C PHE A 115 18.22 21.51 8.13
N SER A 116 17.33 22.26 7.46
CA SER A 116 17.66 23.57 6.89
C SER A 116 18.01 24.64 7.93
N LEU A 117 17.58 24.45 9.19
CA LEU A 117 17.89 25.34 10.31
C LEU A 117 19.28 25.10 10.91
N VAL A 118 19.96 24.01 10.52
CA VAL A 118 21.32 23.70 10.99
C VAL A 118 22.31 24.70 10.37
N PRO A 119 23.06 25.48 11.18
CA PRO A 119 24.01 26.45 10.65
C PRO A 119 25.07 25.81 9.75
N ASN A 120 25.38 26.47 8.63
CA ASN A 120 26.42 26.10 7.67
C ASN A 120 26.23 24.75 6.94
N ILE A 121 25.06 24.12 7.02
CA ILE A 121 24.77 22.93 6.22
C ILE A 121 24.68 23.31 4.72
N GLN A 122 25.37 22.57 3.85
CA GLN A 122 25.25 22.81 2.41
C GLN A 122 23.94 22.21 1.88
N LYS A 123 23.28 22.92 0.97
CA LYS A 123 21.95 22.58 0.45
C LYS A 123 21.86 21.16 -0.14
N TYR A 124 22.89 20.68 -0.82
CA TYR A 124 22.89 19.30 -1.35
C TYR A 124 22.91 18.24 -0.26
N HIS A 125 23.46 18.50 0.94
CA HIS A 125 23.36 17.56 2.05
C HIS A 125 21.90 17.38 2.48
N ILE A 126 21.09 18.44 2.40
CA ILE A 126 19.66 18.38 2.74
C ILE A 126 18.92 17.47 1.76
N PHE A 127 19.29 17.49 0.47
CA PHE A 127 18.77 16.54 -0.51
C PHE A 127 19.10 15.08 -0.13
N PHE A 128 20.35 14.80 0.24
CA PHE A 128 20.74 13.45 0.69
C PHE A 128 20.10 13.05 2.03
N ILE A 129 19.88 14.00 2.94
CA ILE A 129 19.13 13.77 4.17
C ILE A 129 17.67 13.43 3.85
N LEU A 130 17.04 14.13 2.91
CA LEU A 130 15.68 13.81 2.45
C LEU A 130 15.62 12.40 1.89
N ARG A 131 16.56 12.03 1.01
CA ARG A 131 16.69 10.65 0.49
C ARG A 131 16.85 9.62 1.61
N ALA A 132 17.61 9.92 2.66
CA ALA A 132 17.76 9.04 3.82
C ALA A 132 16.47 8.93 4.66
N VAL A 133 15.71 10.02 4.82
CA VAL A 133 14.39 10.02 5.47
C VAL A 133 13.40 9.16 4.67
N LEU A 134 13.37 9.32 3.35
CA LEU A 134 12.56 8.52 2.44
C LEU A 134 12.95 7.03 2.52
N ALA A 135 14.25 6.73 2.55
CA ALA A 135 14.73 5.38 2.76
C ALA A 135 14.26 4.79 4.10
N GLY A 136 14.21 5.59 5.17
CA GLY A 136 13.63 5.21 6.45
C GLY A 136 12.14 4.85 6.34
N ILE A 137 11.33 5.73 5.75
CA ILE A 137 9.89 5.48 5.53
C ILE A 137 9.66 4.25 4.66
N GLY A 138 10.41 4.14 3.56
CA GLY A 138 10.38 2.99 2.65
C GLY A 138 10.77 1.68 3.34
N SER A 139 11.73 1.71 4.26
CA SER A 139 12.15 0.54 5.04
C SER A 139 11.08 0.09 6.02
N VAL A 140 10.39 1.04 6.68
CA VAL A 140 9.24 0.74 7.53
C VAL A 140 8.12 0.12 6.70
N SER A 141 7.80 0.68 5.52
CA SER A 141 6.74 0.15 4.65
C SER A 141 6.99 -1.29 4.19
N GLN A 142 8.23 -1.61 3.81
CA GLN A 142 8.62 -2.98 3.44
C GLN A 142 8.58 -3.92 4.65
N THR A 143 9.02 -3.47 5.82
CA THR A 143 9.02 -4.30 7.03
C THR A 143 7.58 -4.57 7.50
N GLU A 144 6.68 -3.59 7.40
CA GLU A 144 5.26 -3.78 7.70
C GLU A 144 4.60 -4.80 6.76
N LEU A 145 4.95 -4.77 5.47
CA LEU A 145 4.46 -5.75 4.50
C LEU A 145 5.06 -7.14 4.77
N TYR A 146 6.35 -7.23 5.09
CA TYR A 146 7.00 -8.48 5.52
C TYR A 146 6.28 -9.11 6.73
N ASP A 147 6.00 -8.33 7.77
CA ASP A 147 5.33 -8.82 8.97
C ASP A 147 3.90 -9.26 8.64
N ALA A 148 3.18 -8.50 7.80
CA ALA A 148 1.85 -8.87 7.36
C ALA A 148 1.84 -10.18 6.54
N LEU A 149 2.75 -10.35 5.59
CA LEU A 149 2.88 -11.58 4.80
C LEU A 149 3.21 -12.78 5.69
N SER A 150 4.14 -12.61 6.63
CA SER A 150 4.60 -13.66 7.53
C SER A 150 3.49 -14.15 8.46
N ARG A 151 2.70 -13.22 9.02
CA ARG A 151 1.66 -13.53 10.00
C ARG A 151 0.35 -13.97 9.37
N SER A 152 -0.03 -13.38 8.23
CA SER A 152 -1.34 -13.57 7.61
C SER A 152 -1.36 -14.63 6.51
N ILE A 153 -0.22 -14.88 5.84
CA ILE A 153 -0.12 -15.90 4.79
C ILE A 153 0.74 -17.05 5.32
N ASP A 154 2.06 -16.85 5.34
CA ASP A 154 3.01 -17.83 5.82
C ASP A 154 4.40 -17.19 6.10
N PRO A 155 5.11 -17.59 7.16
CA PRO A 155 6.45 -17.09 7.45
C PRO A 155 7.45 -17.27 6.31
N GLU A 156 7.32 -18.33 5.49
CA GLU A 156 8.18 -18.54 4.33
C GLU A 156 7.93 -17.51 3.23
N VAL A 157 6.67 -17.11 3.01
CA VAL A 157 6.31 -16.05 2.04
C VAL A 157 6.94 -14.73 2.44
N GLY A 158 6.93 -14.40 3.74
CA GLY A 158 7.65 -13.24 4.26
C GLY A 158 9.16 -13.33 4.01
N LEU A 159 9.77 -14.49 4.27
CA LEU A 159 11.19 -14.69 3.99
C LEU A 159 11.52 -14.49 2.49
N PHE A 160 10.74 -15.08 1.58
CA PHE A 160 10.92 -14.89 0.15
C PHE A 160 10.79 -13.42 -0.26
N PHE A 161 9.84 -12.68 0.33
CA PHE A 161 9.72 -11.25 0.07
C PHE A 161 11.02 -10.49 0.39
N ILE A 162 11.69 -10.80 1.49
CA ILE A 162 12.99 -10.17 1.85
C ILE A 162 14.12 -10.65 0.95
N LEU A 163 14.18 -11.95 0.65
CA LEU A 163 15.18 -12.52 -0.26
C LEU A 163 15.08 -11.98 -1.69
N ILE A 164 13.90 -11.51 -2.10
CA ILE A 164 13.67 -10.86 -3.40
C ILE A 164 13.94 -9.36 -3.32
N SER A 165 13.41 -8.68 -2.29
CA SER A 165 13.38 -7.23 -2.24
C SER A 165 14.73 -6.61 -1.85
N VAL A 166 15.46 -7.19 -0.90
CA VAL A 166 16.74 -6.64 -0.44
C VAL A 166 17.83 -6.64 -1.53
N PRO A 167 18.06 -7.74 -2.27
CA PRO A 167 19.07 -7.75 -3.35
C PRO A 167 18.54 -7.18 -4.68
N SER A 168 17.29 -6.72 -4.75
CA SER A 168 16.72 -6.15 -5.97
C SER A 168 17.39 -4.82 -6.32
N ALA A 169 17.92 -4.71 -7.53
CA ALA A 169 18.47 -3.46 -8.07
C ALA A 169 17.38 -2.37 -8.14
N GLY A 170 16.14 -2.78 -8.47
CA GLY A 170 14.99 -1.88 -8.51
C GLY A 170 14.63 -1.30 -7.16
N MET A 171 14.52 -2.16 -6.14
CA MET A 171 14.26 -1.70 -4.77
C MET A 171 15.39 -0.82 -4.25
N PHE A 172 16.65 -1.19 -4.54
CA PHE A 172 17.80 -0.38 -4.16
C PHE A 172 17.66 1.05 -4.71
N GLN A 173 17.35 1.23 -6.00
CA GLN A 173 17.16 2.56 -6.60
C GLN A 173 15.88 3.28 -6.12
N ALA A 174 14.77 2.56 -5.97
CA ALA A 174 13.46 3.15 -5.69
C ALA A 174 13.32 3.65 -4.24
N ILE A 175 13.90 2.96 -3.25
CA ILE A 175 13.72 3.25 -1.81
C ILE A 175 14.14 4.66 -1.38
N PRO A 176 15.24 5.25 -1.84
CA PRO A 176 15.59 6.62 -1.46
C PRO A 176 15.06 7.68 -2.45
N ALA A 177 14.55 7.27 -3.62
CA ALA A 177 14.24 8.21 -4.69
C ALA A 177 13.11 9.16 -4.29
N TYR A 178 13.36 10.46 -4.45
CA TYR A 178 12.38 11.52 -4.22
C TYR A 178 11.44 11.66 -5.43
N LEU A 179 10.64 10.61 -5.64
CA LEU A 179 9.66 10.52 -6.73
C LEU A 179 8.29 10.12 -6.17
N PRO A 180 7.18 10.63 -6.74
CA PRO A 180 5.84 10.23 -6.33
C PRO A 180 5.55 8.75 -6.53
N SER A 181 6.23 8.09 -7.48
CA SER A 181 6.14 6.64 -7.70
C SER A 181 6.73 5.85 -6.53
N SER A 182 7.91 6.24 -6.02
CA SER A 182 8.50 5.66 -4.81
C SER A 182 7.67 5.94 -3.56
N PHE A 183 7.18 7.17 -3.42
CA PHE A 183 6.22 7.51 -2.37
C PHE A 183 4.96 6.62 -2.45
N ALA A 184 4.36 6.50 -3.63
CA ALA A 184 3.21 5.65 -3.85
C ALA A 184 3.51 4.18 -3.52
N MET A 185 4.69 3.68 -3.86
CA MET A 185 5.14 2.33 -3.51
C MET A 185 5.08 2.09 -1.99
N TYR A 186 5.55 3.03 -1.16
CA TYR A 186 5.51 2.88 0.31
C TYR A 186 4.07 2.73 0.81
N PHE A 187 3.18 3.61 0.33
CA PHE A 187 1.79 3.61 0.75
C PHE A 187 1.00 2.44 0.18
N VAL A 188 1.32 1.94 -1.01
CA VAL A 188 0.78 0.68 -1.53
C VAL A 188 1.21 -0.49 -0.65
N MET A 189 2.47 -0.55 -0.21
CA MET A 189 2.94 -1.60 0.71
C MET A 189 2.19 -1.55 2.06
N PHE A 190 2.00 -0.37 2.64
CA PHE A 190 1.15 -0.20 3.83
C PHE A 190 -0.29 -0.65 3.56
N GLY A 191 -0.88 -0.26 2.43
CA GLY A 191 -2.24 -0.63 2.04
C GLY A 191 -2.42 -2.15 1.91
N ILE A 192 -1.49 -2.83 1.24
CA ILE A 192 -1.49 -4.30 1.13
C ILE A 192 -1.31 -4.95 2.50
N ALA A 193 -0.39 -4.43 3.32
CA ALA A 193 -0.18 -4.93 4.67
C ALA A 193 -1.45 -4.85 5.53
N GLU A 194 -2.23 -3.78 5.42
CA GLU A 194 -3.53 -3.65 6.12
C GLU A 194 -4.57 -4.63 5.60
N PHE A 195 -4.68 -4.82 4.28
CA PHE A 195 -5.58 -5.83 3.71
C PHE A 195 -5.27 -7.24 4.25
N LEU A 196 -3.99 -7.55 4.45
CA LEU A 196 -3.53 -8.82 5.01
C LEU A 196 -3.73 -8.92 6.53
N LYS A 197 -3.41 -7.87 7.29
CA LYS A 197 -3.42 -7.88 8.76
C LYS A 197 -4.82 -7.96 9.35
N THR A 198 -5.81 -7.29 8.76
CA THR A 198 -7.13 -7.20 9.40
C THR A 198 -8.24 -6.89 8.40
N PRO A 199 -9.21 -7.80 8.18
CA PRO A 199 -10.35 -7.51 7.33
C PRO A 199 -11.30 -6.46 7.92
N VAL A 200 -11.17 -6.08 9.20
CA VAL A 200 -12.12 -5.26 9.98
C VAL A 200 -12.13 -3.78 9.58
N PHE A 201 -10.98 -3.19 9.23
CA PHE A 201 -10.88 -1.75 8.94
C PHE A 201 -10.44 -1.48 7.50
N LEU A 202 -11.31 -1.81 6.54
CA LEU A 202 -11.11 -1.50 5.12
C LEU A 202 -10.71 -0.03 4.90
N SER A 203 -11.25 0.88 5.71
CA SER A 203 -10.92 2.31 5.69
C SER A 203 -9.42 2.60 5.75
N ARG A 204 -8.64 1.89 6.58
CA ARG A 204 -7.18 2.11 6.69
C ARG A 204 -6.47 1.75 5.39
N ALA A 205 -6.76 0.55 4.87
CA ALA A 205 -6.16 0.07 3.62
C ALA A 205 -6.48 1.02 2.46
N VAL A 206 -7.76 1.39 2.27
CA VAL A 206 -8.14 2.30 1.18
C VAL A 206 -7.61 3.72 1.36
N THR A 207 -7.37 4.16 2.61
CA THR A 207 -6.72 5.46 2.88
C THR A 207 -5.28 5.45 2.39
N TYR A 208 -4.53 4.38 2.65
CA TYR A 208 -3.16 4.27 2.16
C TYR A 208 -3.10 4.25 0.63
N PHE A 209 -3.99 3.50 -0.04
CA PHE A 209 -4.11 3.57 -1.50
C PHE A 209 -4.53 4.96 -2.01
N ALA A 210 -5.40 5.66 -1.28
CA ALA A 210 -5.78 7.03 -1.61
C ALA A 210 -4.60 8.00 -1.47
N ILE A 211 -3.79 7.90 -0.41
CA ILE A 211 -2.58 8.71 -0.26
C ILE A 211 -1.58 8.38 -1.38
N ALA A 212 -1.38 7.08 -1.68
CA ALA A 212 -0.50 6.64 -2.74
C ALA A 212 -0.88 7.23 -4.10
N GLY A 213 -2.16 7.17 -4.47
CA GLY A 213 -2.64 7.61 -5.77
C GLY A 213 -2.94 9.10 -5.89
N LEU A 214 -3.58 9.68 -4.88
CA LEU A 214 -4.05 11.07 -4.96
C LEU A 214 -2.95 12.07 -4.62
N LEU A 215 -2.02 11.74 -3.73
CA LEU A 215 -0.89 12.62 -3.41
C LEU A 215 0.40 12.19 -4.12
N GLY A 216 0.62 10.88 -4.26
CA GLY A 216 1.77 10.32 -4.97
C GLY A 216 1.53 10.23 -6.48
N TRP A 217 1.23 9.02 -6.95
CA TRP A 217 1.17 8.69 -8.37
C TRP A 217 -0.17 8.03 -8.74
N PRO A 218 -1.09 8.74 -9.43
CA PRO A 218 -2.49 8.31 -9.57
C PRO A 218 -2.70 7.00 -10.33
N PHE A 219 -1.75 6.62 -11.18
CA PHE A 219 -1.81 5.36 -11.93
C PHE A 219 -1.73 4.13 -11.01
N CYS A 220 -1.15 4.25 -9.81
CA CYS A 220 -1.10 3.14 -8.85
C CYS A 220 -2.48 2.81 -8.24
N LEU A 221 -3.50 3.65 -8.42
CA LEU A 221 -4.87 3.34 -7.96
C LEU A 221 -5.41 2.06 -8.60
N ALA A 222 -4.93 1.68 -9.78
CA ALA A 222 -5.28 0.39 -10.38
C ALA A 222 -4.94 -0.80 -9.46
N LEU A 223 -3.92 -0.68 -8.60
CA LEU A 223 -3.47 -1.74 -7.69
C LEU A 223 -4.45 -2.02 -6.54
N VAL A 224 -5.36 -1.09 -6.21
CA VAL A 224 -6.36 -1.33 -5.15
C VAL A 224 -7.49 -2.24 -5.62
N VAL A 225 -7.75 -2.28 -6.94
CA VAL A 225 -8.87 -3.01 -7.55
C VAL A 225 -8.82 -4.51 -7.22
N PRO A 226 -7.73 -5.26 -7.51
CA PRO A 226 -7.68 -6.69 -7.20
C PRO A 226 -7.82 -6.96 -5.70
N GLN A 227 -7.27 -6.08 -4.84
CA GLN A 227 -7.37 -6.23 -3.39
C GLN A 227 -8.81 -6.05 -2.89
N LEU A 228 -9.52 -5.04 -3.40
CA LEU A 228 -10.93 -4.79 -3.07
C LEU A 228 -11.84 -5.90 -3.58
N LEU A 229 -11.59 -6.45 -4.76
CA LEU A 229 -12.38 -7.55 -5.32
C LEU A 229 -12.23 -8.81 -4.47
N LEU A 230 -10.99 -9.19 -4.11
CA LEU A 230 -10.72 -10.34 -3.26
C LEU A 230 -11.33 -10.15 -1.86
N TRP A 231 -11.08 -9.01 -1.24
CA TRP A 231 -11.65 -8.67 0.06
C TRP A 231 -13.18 -8.67 0.03
N GLY A 232 -13.78 -8.11 -1.01
CA GLY A 232 -15.24 -8.03 -1.16
C GLY A 232 -15.87 -9.41 -1.36
N PHE A 233 -15.21 -10.29 -2.13
CA PHE A 233 -15.64 -11.67 -2.28
C PHE A 233 -15.62 -12.42 -0.93
N ASP A 234 -14.51 -12.33 -0.19
CA ASP A 234 -14.36 -12.97 1.12
C ASP A 234 -15.38 -12.44 2.14
N ASP A 235 -15.51 -11.11 2.24
CA ASP A 235 -16.42 -10.47 3.21
C ASP A 235 -17.88 -10.71 2.85
N GLY A 236 -18.23 -10.65 1.56
CA GLY A 236 -19.55 -10.95 1.07
C GLY A 236 -19.97 -12.40 1.36
N ARG A 237 -19.05 -13.36 1.24
CA ARG A 237 -19.28 -14.76 1.59
C ARG A 237 -19.41 -14.98 3.10
N ALA A 238 -18.58 -14.30 3.90
CA ALA A 238 -18.55 -14.50 5.35
C ALA A 238 -19.69 -13.76 6.10
N ARG A 239 -20.03 -12.55 5.67
CA ARG A 239 -20.93 -11.62 6.40
C ARG A 239 -22.16 -11.19 5.60
N GLY A 240 -22.27 -11.59 4.33
CA GLY A 240 -23.37 -11.24 3.43
C GLY A 240 -23.14 -9.93 2.68
N SER A 241 -23.70 -9.84 1.47
CA SER A 241 -23.46 -8.72 0.53
C SER A 241 -23.88 -7.35 1.07
N ILE A 242 -24.93 -7.27 1.90
CA ILE A 242 -25.41 -5.99 2.47
C ILE A 242 -24.37 -5.40 3.42
N ASN A 243 -23.82 -6.23 4.33
CA ASN A 243 -22.79 -5.80 5.28
C ASN A 243 -21.51 -5.40 4.55
N MET A 244 -21.12 -6.17 3.53
CA MET A 244 -19.99 -5.83 2.67
C MET A 244 -20.16 -4.44 2.04
N VAL A 245 -21.32 -4.16 1.40
CA VAL A 245 -21.61 -2.85 0.78
C VAL A 245 -21.56 -1.72 1.81
N GLN A 246 -22.16 -1.90 2.99
CA GLN A 246 -22.12 -0.90 4.06
C GLN A 246 -20.69 -0.57 4.48
N ARG A 247 -19.83 -1.58 4.61
CA ARG A 247 -18.43 -1.39 5.01
C ARG A 247 -17.60 -0.71 3.93
N VAL A 248 -17.85 -1.02 2.66
CA VAL A 248 -17.27 -0.27 1.54
C VAL A 248 -17.71 1.19 1.61
N ALA A 249 -19.01 1.45 1.73
CA ALA A 249 -19.55 2.81 1.80
C ALA A 249 -18.96 3.62 2.96
N CYS A 250 -18.84 3.03 4.16
CA CYS A 250 -18.20 3.67 5.31
C CYS A 250 -16.70 3.92 5.09
N SER A 251 -16.03 3.11 4.27
CA SER A 251 -14.59 3.23 4.01
C SER A 251 -14.25 4.28 2.96
N VAL A 252 -15.22 4.71 2.14
CA VAL A 252 -15.02 5.75 1.10
C VAL A 252 -14.76 7.13 1.70
N PHE A 253 -15.23 7.39 2.93
CA PHE A 253 -15.06 8.71 3.57
C PHE A 253 -13.59 9.10 3.75
N SER A 254 -12.69 8.17 4.07
CA SER A 254 -11.29 8.52 4.31
C SER A 254 -10.52 8.88 3.03
N PRO A 255 -10.66 8.16 1.89
CA PRO A 255 -10.19 8.65 0.59
C PRO A 255 -10.73 10.02 0.20
N LEU A 256 -12.01 10.31 0.49
CA LEU A 256 -12.60 11.63 0.18
C LEU A 256 -11.96 12.76 0.98
N ILE A 257 -11.55 12.51 2.23
CA ILE A 257 -10.81 13.47 3.02
C ILE A 257 -9.43 13.73 2.40
N VAL A 258 -8.70 12.68 2.01
CA VAL A 258 -7.41 12.81 1.31
C VAL A 258 -7.58 13.63 0.03
N LEU A 259 -8.60 13.32 -0.77
CA LEU A 259 -8.92 14.05 -1.99
C LEU A 259 -9.20 15.53 -1.73
N ALA A 260 -10.00 15.84 -0.70
CA ALA A 260 -10.32 17.22 -0.33
C ALA A 260 -9.08 18.01 0.11
N ILE A 261 -8.17 17.37 0.86
CA ILE A 261 -6.90 17.99 1.27
C ILE A 261 -6.03 18.28 0.05
N VAL A 262 -5.86 17.32 -0.86
CA VAL A 262 -5.06 17.49 -2.08
C VAL A 262 -5.63 18.61 -2.94
N ILE A 263 -6.94 18.55 -3.27
CA ILE A 263 -7.61 19.59 -4.07
C ILE A 263 -7.51 20.94 -3.39
N GLY A 264 -7.76 21.02 -2.08
CA GLY A 264 -7.72 22.27 -1.33
C GLY A 264 -6.34 22.91 -1.36
N ALA A 265 -5.31 22.16 -0.99
CA ALA A 265 -3.93 22.65 -0.96
C ALA A 265 -3.42 23.07 -2.35
N ASP A 266 -3.62 22.22 -3.36
CA ASP A 266 -3.18 22.53 -4.72
C ASP A 266 -3.98 23.70 -5.30
N SER A 267 -5.29 23.76 -5.09
CA SER A 267 -6.10 24.88 -5.60
C SER A 267 -5.72 26.23 -4.96
N LEU A 268 -5.33 26.21 -3.69
CA LEU A 268 -4.78 27.40 -3.03
C LEU A 268 -3.44 27.81 -3.64
N ALA A 269 -2.53 26.87 -3.86
CA ALA A 269 -1.23 27.13 -4.47
C ALA A 269 -1.35 27.66 -5.91
N TYR A 270 -2.21 27.05 -6.72
CA TYR A 270 -2.48 27.44 -8.10
C TYR A 270 -3.41 28.65 -8.23
N ARG A 271 -4.02 29.10 -7.13
CA ARG A 271 -5.04 30.18 -7.08
C ARG A 271 -6.25 29.94 -7.99
N LYS A 272 -6.57 28.68 -8.26
CA LYS A 272 -7.75 28.25 -9.02
C LYS A 272 -8.10 26.82 -8.64
N LEU A 273 -9.38 26.44 -8.79
CA LEU A 273 -9.81 25.07 -8.53
C LEU A 273 -9.13 24.11 -9.51
N VAL A 274 -8.31 23.19 -8.99
CA VAL A 274 -7.62 22.16 -9.78
C VAL A 274 -7.72 20.80 -9.14
N PHE A 275 -7.76 19.79 -10.00
CA PHE A 275 -7.74 18.40 -9.63
C PHE A 275 -6.46 17.79 -10.21
N VAL A 276 -5.33 18.05 -9.57
CA VAL A 276 -4.01 17.65 -10.10
C VAL A 276 -3.93 16.17 -10.49
N PRO A 277 -4.41 15.20 -9.66
CA PRO A 277 -4.38 13.78 -10.04
C PRO A 277 -5.23 13.46 -11.26
N LEU A 278 -6.33 14.19 -11.49
CA LEU A 278 -7.14 14.05 -12.70
C LEU A 278 -6.46 14.70 -13.91
N ASN A 279 -5.88 15.89 -13.74
CA ASN A 279 -5.20 16.63 -14.81
C ASN A 279 -4.06 15.80 -15.41
N ILE A 280 -3.24 15.14 -14.57
CA ILE A 280 -2.14 14.30 -15.07
C ILE A 280 -2.66 13.06 -15.81
N ILE A 281 -3.77 12.45 -15.38
CA ILE A 281 -4.40 11.35 -16.12
C ILE A 281 -4.90 11.85 -17.48
N LEU A 282 -5.63 12.97 -17.50
CA LEU A 282 -6.16 13.55 -18.73
C LEU A 282 -5.03 13.95 -19.69
N TYR A 283 -3.94 14.48 -19.16
CA TYR A 283 -2.78 14.89 -19.96
C TYR A 283 -2.01 13.68 -20.52
N ASN A 284 -1.70 12.68 -19.69
CA ASN A 284 -0.85 11.56 -20.10
C ASN A 284 -1.59 10.45 -20.86
N VAL A 285 -2.87 10.22 -20.57
CA VAL A 285 -3.64 9.10 -21.15
C VAL A 285 -4.55 9.58 -22.27
N PHE A 286 -5.16 10.75 -22.10
CA PHE A 286 -6.17 11.28 -23.03
C PHE A 286 -5.70 12.51 -23.82
N GLY A 287 -4.43 12.90 -23.67
CA GLY A 287 -3.85 14.10 -24.29
C GLY A 287 -3.50 13.97 -25.78
N GLY A 288 -3.53 12.76 -26.34
CA GLY A 288 -3.13 12.46 -27.71
C GLY A 288 -1.61 12.37 -27.88
N SER A 289 -1.14 12.03 -29.09
CA SER A 289 0.29 11.77 -29.40
C SER A 289 1.20 13.01 -29.33
N GLU A 290 0.63 14.22 -29.26
CA GLU A 290 1.37 15.48 -29.13
C GLU A 290 1.63 15.86 -27.66
N ARG A 291 1.18 15.03 -26.70
CA ARG A 291 1.27 15.27 -25.26
C ARG A 291 1.56 13.97 -24.51
N GLY A 292 1.96 14.10 -23.26
CA GLY A 292 2.17 12.94 -22.40
C GLY A 292 3.48 12.19 -22.67
N PRO A 293 3.58 10.92 -22.23
CA PRO A 293 4.84 10.19 -22.22
C PRO A 293 5.39 9.87 -23.61
N ASP A 294 4.52 9.80 -24.63
CA ASP A 294 4.91 9.48 -26.02
C ASP A 294 5.86 10.52 -26.63
N LEU A 295 5.90 11.74 -26.07
CA LEU A 295 6.85 12.80 -26.45
C LEU A 295 8.31 12.38 -26.30
N TYR A 296 8.59 11.45 -25.38
CA TYR A 296 9.94 10.98 -25.07
C TYR A 296 10.29 9.67 -25.79
N GLY A 297 9.40 9.20 -26.68
CA GLY A 297 9.52 7.91 -27.35
C GLY A 297 8.73 6.81 -26.63
N THR A 298 8.50 5.72 -27.36
CA THR A 298 7.83 4.53 -26.82
C THR A 298 8.74 3.33 -26.95
N GLU A 299 8.76 2.50 -25.91
CA GLU A 299 9.50 1.25 -25.91
C GLU A 299 8.59 0.09 -26.37
N PRO A 300 9.14 -0.93 -27.04
CA PRO A 300 8.37 -2.11 -27.45
C PRO A 300 7.92 -2.92 -26.24
N TRP A 301 6.88 -3.74 -26.41
CA TRP A 301 6.27 -4.52 -25.31
C TRP A 301 7.25 -5.39 -24.52
N TRP A 302 8.32 -5.89 -25.14
CA TRP A 302 9.32 -6.75 -24.48
C TRP A 302 10.16 -5.97 -23.46
N TYR A 303 10.19 -4.63 -23.55
CA TYR A 303 10.91 -3.77 -22.61
C TYR A 303 10.42 -3.97 -21.18
N TYR A 304 9.12 -4.25 -20.98
CA TYR A 304 8.60 -4.56 -19.65
C TYR A 304 9.25 -5.81 -19.05
N LEU A 305 9.49 -6.85 -19.85
CA LEU A 305 10.15 -8.08 -19.38
C LEU A 305 11.65 -7.85 -19.14
N ALA A 306 12.31 -7.08 -20.02
CA ALA A 306 13.71 -6.71 -19.85
C ALA A 306 13.90 -5.88 -18.57
N ASN A 307 13.07 -4.86 -18.36
CA ASN A 307 13.07 -4.02 -17.17
C ASN A 307 12.77 -4.84 -15.91
N LEU A 308 11.74 -5.69 -15.91
CA LEU A 308 11.44 -6.55 -14.76
C LEU A 308 12.62 -7.48 -14.41
N SER A 309 13.27 -8.04 -15.43
CA SER A 309 14.45 -8.91 -15.26
C SER A 309 15.67 -8.14 -14.75
N LEU A 310 15.87 -6.88 -15.14
CA LEU A 310 16.95 -6.05 -14.59
C LEU A 310 16.69 -5.68 -13.12
N ASN A 311 15.44 -5.38 -12.77
CA ASN A 311 15.09 -4.98 -11.40
C ASN A 311 15.15 -6.16 -10.41
N PHE A 312 14.75 -7.36 -10.83
CA PHE A 312 14.61 -8.53 -9.94
C PHE A 312 15.46 -9.75 -10.34
N ASN A 313 16.32 -9.65 -11.35
CA ASN A 313 17.20 -10.71 -11.82
C ASN A 313 16.46 -12.05 -12.05
N ILE A 314 17.04 -13.16 -11.59
CA ILE A 314 16.46 -14.50 -11.69
C ILE A 314 15.09 -14.62 -10.99
N MET A 315 14.80 -13.74 -10.02
CA MET A 315 13.52 -13.77 -9.30
C MET A 315 12.34 -13.33 -10.19
N ALA A 316 12.59 -12.53 -11.24
CA ALA A 316 11.56 -12.21 -12.23
C ALA A 316 11.04 -13.46 -12.95
N VAL A 317 11.96 -14.35 -13.35
CA VAL A 317 11.64 -15.61 -14.01
C VAL A 317 10.85 -16.53 -13.07
N ALA A 318 11.30 -16.65 -11.81
CA ALA A 318 10.60 -17.44 -10.80
C ALA A 318 9.19 -16.91 -10.53
N ALA A 319 9.01 -15.58 -10.47
CA ALA A 319 7.70 -14.95 -10.29
C ALA A 319 6.75 -15.25 -11.46
N LEU A 320 7.20 -15.13 -12.71
CA LEU A 320 6.38 -15.48 -13.88
C LEU A 320 6.03 -16.97 -13.92
N ALA A 321 6.98 -17.85 -13.57
CA ALA A 321 6.75 -19.29 -13.48
C ALA A 321 5.69 -19.64 -12.42
N SER A 322 5.61 -18.88 -11.32
CA SER A 322 4.61 -19.11 -10.27
C SER A 322 3.17 -18.99 -10.77
N ILE A 323 2.92 -18.13 -11.77
CA ILE A 323 1.61 -17.99 -12.41
C ILE A 323 1.23 -19.28 -13.15
N LEU A 324 2.19 -19.88 -13.87
CA LEU A 324 1.97 -21.15 -14.57
C LEU A 324 1.67 -22.27 -13.58
N VAL A 325 2.40 -22.34 -12.47
CA VAL A 325 2.14 -23.32 -11.41
C VAL A 325 0.73 -23.15 -10.85
N LEU A 326 0.29 -21.91 -10.59
CA LEU A 326 -1.05 -21.63 -10.07
C LEU A 326 -2.17 -22.04 -11.03
N VAL A 327 -1.95 -21.92 -12.35
CA VAL A 327 -2.90 -22.37 -13.37
C VAL A 327 -2.88 -23.89 -13.57
N CYS A 328 -1.72 -24.54 -13.39
CA CYS A 328 -1.55 -25.98 -13.60
C CYS A 328 -1.93 -26.84 -12.39
N ILE A 329 -1.96 -26.29 -11.18
CA ILE A 329 -2.43 -27.03 -10.00
C ILE A 329 -3.97 -27.15 -10.09
N PRO A 330 -4.55 -28.36 -9.94
CA PRO A 330 -5.99 -28.53 -9.92
C PRO A 330 -6.61 -27.65 -8.82
N ILE A 331 -7.62 -26.86 -9.16
CA ILE A 331 -8.35 -25.99 -8.23
C ILE A 331 -8.81 -26.75 -6.98
N GLN A 332 -9.12 -28.05 -7.12
CA GLN A 332 -9.47 -28.94 -6.02
C GLN A 332 -8.35 -29.12 -4.98
N THR A 333 -7.08 -29.14 -5.39
CA THR A 333 -5.93 -29.28 -4.47
C THR A 333 -5.64 -28.00 -3.70
N ILE A 334 -5.96 -26.84 -4.29
CA ILE A 334 -5.82 -25.52 -3.65
C ILE A 334 -6.93 -25.28 -2.63
N ILE A 335 -8.17 -25.65 -2.95
CA ILE A 335 -9.34 -25.49 -2.05
C ILE A 335 -9.26 -26.42 -0.83
N ILE A 336 -8.60 -27.57 -0.93
CA ILE A 336 -8.47 -28.53 0.18
C ILE A 336 -7.41 -28.08 1.22
N ASN A 337 -6.47 -27.21 0.84
CA ASN A 337 -5.35 -26.78 1.69
C ASN A 337 -5.39 -25.31 2.12
N LEU A 338 -6.46 -24.56 1.81
CA LEU A 338 -6.74 -23.19 2.28
C LEU A 338 -7.88 -23.20 3.30
#